data_AF-A0A2V8KLE0-F1
#
_entry.id   AF-A0A2V8KLE0-F1
#
_cell.length_a   1.000
_cell.length_b   1.000
_cell.length_c   1.000
_cell.angle_alpha   90.00
_cell.angle_beta   90.00
_cell.angle_gamma   90.00
#
_symmetry.space_group_name_H-M   'P 1'
#
loop_
_entity.id
_entity.type
_entity.pdbx_description
1 polymer ?
#
loop_
_entity_poly.entity_id
_entity_poly.type
_entity_poly.pdbx_seq_one_letter_code
_entity_poly.pdbx_strand_id
1 'polypeptide(L)' 'ACGQIDIGNAATEMTERMAAGIIQANGTIMPEARLDLKHVCEAVLYMANLPLDANVQFMTVMATKMPFVGRG' A
#
# COMPACT_ATOMS: atom_id res chain seq x y z
N ALA A 1 -16.39 -12.59 -10.25
CA ALA A 1 -15.55 -11.40 -10.45
C ALA A 1 -14.20 -11.61 -9.76
N CYS A 2 -13.13 -10.97 -10.24
CA CYS A 2 -11.84 -10.92 -9.56
C CYS A 2 -11.36 -9.47 -9.51
N GLY A 3 -10.57 -9.12 -8.49
CA GLY A 3 -10.00 -7.80 -8.33
C GLY A 3 -8.61 -7.90 -7.71
N GLN A 4 -7.80 -6.87 -7.92
CA GLN A 4 -6.46 -6.75 -7.36
C GLN A 4 -6.35 -5.48 -6.52
N ILE A 5 -5.69 -5.59 -5.37
CA ILE A 5 -5.31 -4.46 -4.54
C ILE A 5 -3.80 -4.46 -4.31
N ASP A 6 -3.16 -3.37 -4.73
CA ASP A 6 -1.74 -3.12 -4.50
C ASP A 6 -1.57 -2.26 -3.24
N ILE A 7 -0.73 -2.70 -2.30
CA ILE A 7 -0.55 -2.05 -0.99
C ILE A 7 0.87 -1.50 -0.88
N GLY A 8 1.00 -0.18 -0.73
CA GLY A 8 2.29 0.51 -0.54
C GLY A 8 2.55 0.84 0.93
N ASN A 9 3.43 0.07 1.58
CA ASN A 9 3.92 0.30 2.95
C ASN A 9 2.84 0.32 4.05
N ALA A 10 1.98 -0.69 4.12
CA ALA A 10 1.11 -0.86 5.28
C ALA A 10 1.91 -1.26 6.52
N ALA A 11 1.63 -0.66 7.68
CA ALA A 11 2.32 -0.90 8.93
C ALA A 11 2.02 -2.31 9.49
N THR A 12 2.83 -3.28 9.06
CA THR A 12 2.91 -4.65 9.56
C THR A 12 4.34 -5.00 9.99
N GLU A 13 4.53 -6.14 10.65
CA GLU A 13 5.86 -6.68 10.98
C GLU A 13 6.79 -6.71 9.74
N MET A 14 6.26 -7.07 8.57
CA MET A 14 7.03 -7.12 7.31
C MET A 14 7.62 -5.77 6.88
N THR A 15 7.02 -4.66 7.33
CA THR A 15 7.39 -3.28 6.95
C THR A 15 8.15 -2.55 8.06
N GLU A 16 8.47 -3.19 9.18
CA GLU A 16 9.22 -2.56 10.27
C GLU A 16 10.56 -2.00 9.81
N ARG A 17 11.28 -2.76 8.97
CA ARG A 17 12.54 -2.33 8.35
C ARG A 17 12.39 -1.06 7.51
N MET A 18 11.22 -0.81 6.92
CA MET A 18 10.98 0.39 6.12
C MET A 18 10.93 1.64 7.00
N ALA A 19 10.50 1.53 8.25
CA ALA A 19 10.56 2.62 9.22
C ALA A 19 11.98 2.86 9.76
N ALA A 20 12.79 1.80 9.87
CA ALA A 20 14.20 1.90 10.27
C ALA A 20 15.10 2.45 9.16
N GLY A 21 14.69 2.30 7.90
CA GLY A 21 15.39 2.76 6.71
C GLY A 21 15.64 1.64 5.71
N ILE A 22 15.40 1.93 4.44
CA ILE A 22 15.63 1.00 3.33
C ILE A 22 16.31 1.73 2.16
N ILE A 23 17.03 0.97 1.34
CA ILE A 23 17.75 1.49 0.17
C ILE A 23 16.75 2.08 -0.82
N GLN A 24 17.03 3.30 -1.24
CA GLN A 24 16.27 4.05 -2.23
C GLN A 24 16.90 3.92 -3.62
N ALA A 25 16.20 4.40 -4.66
CA ALA A 25 16.66 4.29 -6.06
C ALA A 25 18.06 4.92 -6.27
N ASN A 26 18.35 6.02 -5.56
CA ASN A 26 19.65 6.69 -5.58
C ASN A 26 20.74 6.01 -4.72
N GLY A 27 20.46 4.81 -4.17
CA GLY A 27 21.38 4.04 -3.32
C GLY A 27 21.46 4.48 -1.85
N THR A 28 20.80 5.56 -1.45
CA THR A 28 20.81 6.02 -0.05
C THR A 28 19.86 5.22 0.83
N ILE A 29 20.13 5.12 2.13
CA ILE A 29 19.22 4.52 3.11
C ILE A 29 18.36 5.64 3.70
N MET A 30 17.04 5.53 3.53
CA MET A 30 16.09 6.49 4.11
C MET A 30 14.87 5.77 4.70
N PRO A 31 14.32 6.25 5.82
CA PRO A 31 13.02 5.81 6.32
C PRO A 31 11.91 6.09 5.30
N GLU A 32 11.00 5.14 5.13
CA GLU A 32 9.79 5.33 4.32
C GLU A 32 8.55 5.49 5.19
N ALA A 33 7.66 6.37 4.74
CA ALA A 33 6.35 6.51 5.36
C ALA A 33 5.55 5.20 5.27
N ARG A 34 4.75 4.95 6.29
CA ARG A 34 3.82 3.81 6.37
C ARG A 34 2.39 4.30 6.54
N LEU A 35 1.42 3.49 6.09
CA LEU A 35 0.00 3.70 6.40
C LEU A 35 -0.45 2.74 7.51
N ASP A 36 -1.49 3.13 8.25
CA ASP A 36 -2.16 2.21 9.17
C ASP A 36 -2.80 1.05 8.38
N LEU A 37 -2.54 -0.19 8.82
CA LEU A 37 -3.12 -1.40 8.24
C LEU A 37 -4.65 -1.34 8.19
N LYS A 38 -5.29 -0.62 9.12
CA LYS A 38 -6.74 -0.42 9.15
C LYS A 38 -7.30 0.09 7.81
N HIS A 39 -6.60 0.97 7.12
CA HIS A 39 -7.08 1.50 5.84
C HIS A 39 -7.04 0.46 4.71
N VAL A 40 -6.11 -0.50 4.77
CA VAL A 40 -6.10 -1.65 3.86
C VAL A 40 -7.32 -2.54 4.13
N CYS A 41 -7.62 -2.81 5.41
CA CYS A 41 -8.79 -3.60 5.79
C CYS A 41 -10.10 -2.93 5.32
N GLU A 42 -10.22 -1.62 5.50
CA GLU A 42 -11.37 -0.83 5.02
C GLU A 42 -11.51 -0.91 3.49
N ALA A 43 -10.40 -0.83 2.75
CA ALA A 43 -10.39 -0.93 1.30
C ALA A 43 -10.84 -2.32 0.80
N VAL A 44 -10.32 -3.40 1.40
CA VAL A 44 -10.74 -4.77 1.09
C VAL A 44 -12.22 -4.98 1.43
N LEU A 45 -12.69 -4.47 2.56
CA LEU A 45 -14.09 -4.55 2.96
C LEU A 45 -14.99 -3.82 1.95
N TYR A 46 -14.58 -2.65 1.48
CA TYR A 46 -15.29 -1.94 0.41
C TYR A 46 -15.39 -2.79 -0.87
N MET A 47 -14.27 -3.37 -1.33
CA MET A 47 -14.27 -4.24 -2.53
C MET A 47 -15.20 -5.44 -2.38
N ALA A 48 -15.22 -6.07 -1.19
CA ALA A 48 -16.04 -7.25 -0.91
C ALA A 48 -17.54 -6.95 -0.77
N ASN A 49 -17.91 -5.71 -0.41
CA ASN A 49 -19.31 -5.30 -0.21
C ASN A 49 -20.02 -4.83 -1.50
N LEU A 50 -19.33 -4.83 -2.65
CA LEU A 50 -19.96 -4.48 -3.92
C LEU A 50 -20.99 -5.53 -4.35
N PRO A 51 -22.10 -5.13 -4.99
CA PRO A 51 -23.03 -6.06 -5.61
C PRO A 51 -22.33 -6.83 -6.76
N LEU A 52 -22.86 -8.01 -7.11
CA LEU A 52 -22.20 -8.92 -8.07
C LEU A 52 -22.10 -8.37 -9.50
N ASP A 53 -22.83 -7.30 -9.82
CA ASP A 53 -22.77 -6.57 -11.09
C ASP A 53 -21.75 -5.41 -11.08
N ALA A 54 -21.08 -5.17 -9.95
CA ALA A 54 -20.02 -4.18 -9.80
C ALA A 54 -18.70 -4.83 -9.38
N ASN A 55 -17.57 -4.30 -9.86
CA ASN A 55 -16.26 -4.82 -9.52
C ASN A 55 -15.21 -3.71 -9.47
N VAL A 56 -14.37 -3.73 -8.44
CA VAL A 56 -13.10 -3.00 -8.44
C VAL A 56 -12.06 -3.92 -9.06
N GLN A 57 -11.75 -3.68 -10.34
CA GLN A 57 -10.76 -4.50 -11.04
C GLN A 57 -9.34 -4.27 -10.50
N PHE A 58 -8.98 -3.01 -10.22
CA PHE A 58 -7.68 -2.62 -9.68
C PHE A 58 -7.83 -1.47 -8.67
N MET A 59 -7.08 -1.55 -7.58
CA MET A 59 -6.98 -0.50 -6.57
C MET A 59 -5.54 -0.42 -6.06
N THR A 60 -5.03 0.78 -5.82
CA THR A 60 -3.75 0.97 -5.11
C THR A 60 -4.00 1.80 -3.85
N VAL A 61 -3.56 1.31 -2.70
CA VAL A 61 -3.60 2.02 -1.42
C VAL A 61 -2.18 2.12 -0.89
N MET A 62 -1.70 3.32 -0.62
CA MET A 62 -0.31 3.53 -0.23
C MET A 62 -0.14 4.67 0.77
N ALA A 63 0.94 4.63 1.54
CA ALA A 63 1.33 5.75 2.39
C ALA A 63 1.63 6.98 1.53
N THR A 64 0.95 8.11 1.78
CA THR A 64 0.99 9.29 0.89
C THR A 64 2.39 9.84 0.63
N LYS A 65 3.28 9.75 1.61
CA LYS A 65 4.67 10.23 1.52
C LYS A 65 5.67 9.14 1.12
N MET A 66 5.21 7.93 0.80
CA MET A 66 6.07 6.90 0.27
C MET A 66 6.54 7.31 -1.13
N PRO A 67 7.85 7.22 -1.43
CA PRO A 67 8.40 7.55 -2.74
C PRO A 67 8.11 6.41 -3.71
N PHE A 68 6.84 6.18 -4.06
CA PHE A 68 6.41 5.16 -5.04
C PHE A 68 6.13 5.79 -6.40
N VAL A 69 5.24 6.79 -6.45
CA VAL A 69 4.99 7.57 -7.66
C VAL A 69 6.15 8.55 -7.85
N GLY A 70 6.94 8.36 -8.92
CA GLY A 70 8.17 9.13 -9.17
C GLY A 70 9.45 8.48 -8.62
N ARG A 71 9.41 7.20 -8.22
CA ARG A 71 10.60 6.46 -7.82
C ARG A 71 11.48 6.22 -9.06
N GLY A 72 12.61 6.94 -9.14
CA GLY A 72 13.59 6.89 -10.22
C GLY A 72 14.90 7.53 -9.78
#